data_AF-L9ZYG0-F1
#
_entry.id   AF-L9ZYG0-F1
#
_cell.length_a   1.000
_cell.length_b   1.000
_cell.length_c   1.000
_cell.angle_alpha   90.00
_cell.angle_beta   90.00
_cell.angle_gamma   90.00
#
_symmetry.space_group_name_H-M   'P 1'
#
loop_
_entity.id
_entity.type
_entity.pdbx_description
1 polymer ?
#
loop_
_entity_poly.entity_id
_entity_poly.type
_entity_poly.pdbx_seq_one_letter_code
_entity_poly.pdbx_strand_id
1 'polypeptide(L)'
;MSTDVGSGAGPDTTATDAGAGATAGGSPSSSINPASVRAVAKKDFRDSIRSWVFWGLSVFFFTLLVATTGVISYFGEDIAAQGETTEALVAMVNGITRLVIPLIALILGWKAIAGERESGSIKVLLSLPHSRKDVLLGKLIGRAAVLSVSLIVGFVLAALVVVALLGSFDIVDYGGLLVMSIIYGLAYTSIAVAVSSLTRSTTVAGAGMIGIFVLFYILWDTMLVAFMTLMNMGYLPEGETTAQVMLFFNSLDPGMAYQNVLSLVTSVGDLDGQTVMMLENMFGSVPFYLQDWFAFVILLAWIVVPIAIALFRFDRVDL
;
A
#
# COMPACT_ATOMS: atom_id res chain seq x y z
N MET A 1 3.26 75.75 -41.89
CA MET A 1 2.13 75.74 -42.82
C MET A 1 1.97 74.31 -43.30
N SER A 2 0.88 73.69 -42.87
CA SER A 2 0.53 72.28 -43.06
C SER A 2 0.00 72.00 -44.46
N THR A 3 0.10 70.72 -44.91
CA THR A 3 -0.88 69.85 -45.61
C THR A 3 -0.08 68.78 -46.38
N ASP A 4 -0.13 67.46 -46.15
CA ASP A 4 -1.22 66.47 -46.02
C ASP A 4 -1.59 65.77 -47.36
N VAL A 5 -1.88 64.46 -47.24
CA VAL A 5 -2.56 63.50 -48.16
C VAL A 5 -1.77 63.00 -49.40
N GLY A 6 -1.70 61.71 -49.78
CA GLY A 6 -2.24 60.46 -49.26
C GLY A 6 -2.25 59.36 -50.36
N SER A 7 -2.18 58.10 -49.92
CA SER A 7 -2.76 56.83 -50.45
C SER A 7 -2.82 56.51 -51.96
N GLY A 8 -2.37 55.29 -52.33
CA GLY A 8 -2.89 54.61 -53.53
C GLY A 8 -2.17 53.33 -53.99
N ALA A 9 -2.66 52.18 -53.51
CA ALA A 9 -2.81 50.90 -54.23
C ALA A 9 -1.59 50.08 -54.74
N GLY A 10 -1.42 48.89 -54.15
CA GLY A 10 -0.91 47.70 -54.85
C GLY A 10 -1.95 47.12 -55.83
N PRO A 11 -1.68 46.01 -56.56
CA PRO A 11 -1.43 44.71 -55.91
C PRO A 11 -0.40 43.78 -56.62
N ASP A 12 -0.11 42.66 -55.94
CA ASP A 12 0.13 41.29 -56.46
C ASP A 12 1.21 41.03 -57.54
N THR A 13 2.04 39.99 -57.53
CA THR A 13 2.15 38.73 -56.77
C THR A 13 3.48 38.09 -57.18
N THR A 14 4.20 37.46 -56.25
CA THR A 14 4.73 36.09 -56.41
C THR A 14 5.15 35.55 -55.03
N ALA A 15 4.45 34.47 -54.65
CA ALA A 15 4.57 33.59 -53.49
C ALA A 15 6.00 33.01 -53.29
N THR A 16 6.51 32.85 -52.06
CA THR A 16 6.40 31.67 -51.14
C THR A 16 7.10 30.42 -51.76
N ASP A 17 8.05 29.70 -51.17
CA ASP A 17 8.09 29.08 -49.85
C ASP A 17 9.41 28.29 -49.64
N ALA A 18 9.66 27.90 -48.38
CA ALA A 18 10.39 26.73 -47.89
C ALA A 18 11.94 26.70 -47.96
N GLY A 19 12.68 26.42 -46.88
CA GLY A 19 12.25 25.96 -45.58
C GLY A 19 13.42 25.88 -44.58
N ALA A 20 13.10 26.21 -43.34
CA ALA A 20 13.91 25.97 -42.16
C ALA A 20 14.10 24.46 -41.93
N GLY A 21 15.29 24.09 -41.44
CA GLY A 21 15.63 22.72 -41.07
C GLY A 21 16.65 22.68 -39.95
N ALA A 22 16.42 23.44 -38.88
CA ALA A 22 17.02 23.15 -37.59
C ALA A 22 16.43 21.82 -37.12
N THR A 23 17.19 20.72 -37.26
CA THR A 23 16.80 19.45 -36.68
C THR A 23 16.86 19.58 -35.17
N ALA A 24 15.65 19.71 -34.63
CA ALA A 24 15.29 19.80 -33.23
C ALA A 24 16.05 18.80 -32.37
N GLY A 25 16.48 19.28 -31.20
CA GLY A 25 16.86 18.44 -30.09
C GLY A 25 15.73 17.47 -29.76
N GLY A 26 16.02 16.18 -29.88
CA GLY A 26 15.21 15.16 -29.24
C GLY A 26 15.25 15.39 -27.74
N SER A 27 14.11 15.72 -27.14
CA SER A 27 13.95 15.79 -25.70
C SER A 27 14.46 14.47 -25.07
N PRO A 28 15.34 14.50 -24.06
CA PRO A 28 15.80 13.27 -23.44
C PRO A 28 14.59 12.53 -22.86
N SER A 29 14.38 11.34 -23.40
CA SER A 29 13.24 10.46 -23.15
C SER A 29 13.05 10.13 -21.67
N SER A 30 11.79 9.97 -21.31
CA SER A 30 11.22 9.61 -20.00
C SER A 30 11.56 8.18 -19.50
N SER A 31 12.75 7.67 -19.80
CA SER A 31 13.20 6.34 -19.38
C SER A 31 13.66 6.34 -17.93
N ILE A 32 13.18 5.37 -17.15
CA ILE A 32 13.59 5.14 -15.76
C ILE A 32 15.10 4.83 -15.71
N ASN A 33 15.85 5.57 -14.91
CA ASN A 33 17.27 5.34 -14.70
C ASN A 33 17.49 4.59 -13.36
N PRO A 34 17.91 3.31 -13.38
CA PRO A 34 18.04 2.50 -12.17
C PRO A 34 19.09 3.06 -11.19
N ALA A 35 20.12 3.75 -11.69
CA ALA A 35 21.13 4.38 -10.83
C ALA A 35 20.53 5.57 -10.04
N SER A 36 19.65 6.35 -10.68
CA SER A 36 18.91 7.44 -10.03
C SER A 36 17.95 6.90 -8.97
N VAL A 37 17.13 5.90 -9.33
CA VAL A 37 16.19 5.22 -8.39
C VAL A 37 16.94 4.74 -7.15
N ARG A 38 18.08 4.07 -7.34
CA ARG A 38 18.90 3.56 -6.23
C ARG A 38 19.46 4.67 -5.35
N ALA A 39 19.93 5.78 -5.95
CA ALA A 39 20.47 6.91 -5.20
C ALA A 39 19.38 7.57 -4.33
N VAL A 40 18.19 7.80 -4.89
CA VAL A 40 17.04 8.34 -4.17
C VAL A 40 16.61 7.40 -3.05
N ALA A 41 16.47 6.10 -3.33
CA ALA A 41 16.08 5.10 -2.34
C ALA A 41 17.06 5.03 -1.16
N LYS A 42 18.37 5.01 -1.45
CA LYS A 42 19.42 4.97 -0.42
C LYS A 42 19.40 6.20 0.48
N LYS A 43 19.18 7.38 -0.11
CA LYS A 43 19.05 8.62 0.64
C LYS A 43 17.80 8.58 1.54
N ASP A 44 16.63 8.31 0.96
CA ASP A 44 15.36 8.33 1.69
C ASP A 44 15.33 7.30 2.83
N PHE A 45 15.88 6.10 2.60
CA PHE A 45 16.04 5.08 3.64
C PHE A 45 16.90 5.59 4.80
N ARG A 46 18.06 6.17 4.50
CA ARG A 46 18.99 6.68 5.52
C ARG A 46 18.41 7.82 6.34
N ASP A 47 17.68 8.72 5.69
CA ASP A 47 17.04 9.84 6.36
C ASP A 47 15.87 9.34 7.24
N SER A 48 15.13 8.35 6.77
CA SER A 48 13.98 7.79 7.48
C SER A 48 14.37 6.93 8.69
N ILE A 49 15.41 6.10 8.62
CA ILE A 49 15.82 5.24 9.75
C ILE A 49 16.39 6.05 10.93
N ARG A 50 16.84 7.28 10.67
CA ARG A 50 17.32 8.23 11.70
C ARG A 50 16.20 9.04 12.32
N SER A 51 14.99 8.96 11.78
CA SER A 51 13.82 9.65 12.31
C SER A 51 13.38 9.06 13.64
N TRP A 52 13.04 9.93 14.59
CA TRP A 52 12.36 9.52 15.83
C TRP A 52 11.06 8.74 15.55
N VAL A 53 10.35 9.08 14.47
CA VAL A 53 9.09 8.40 14.11
C VAL A 53 9.33 6.92 13.82
N PHE A 54 10.41 6.59 13.12
CA PHE A 54 10.77 5.19 12.84
C PHE A 54 11.01 4.40 14.13
N TRP A 55 11.78 4.98 15.06
CA TRP A 55 12.08 4.32 16.34
C TRP A 55 10.84 4.19 17.22
N GLY A 56 10.05 5.25 17.37
CA GLY A 56 8.82 5.22 18.16
C GLY A 56 7.83 4.17 17.65
N LEU A 57 7.71 4.06 16.32
CA LEU A 57 6.83 3.11 15.67
C LEU A 57 7.33 1.66 15.76
N SER A 58 8.64 1.45 15.64
CA SER A 58 9.26 0.13 15.82
C SER A 58 9.13 -0.35 17.26
N VAL A 59 9.36 0.53 18.25
CA VAL A 59 9.18 0.22 19.68
C VAL A 59 7.71 -0.05 19.99
N PHE A 60 6.79 0.75 19.46
CA PHE A 60 5.36 0.53 19.61
C PHE A 60 4.94 -0.84 19.07
N PHE A 61 5.36 -1.17 17.84
CA PHE A 61 5.06 -2.45 17.20
C PHE A 61 5.65 -3.63 17.99
N PHE A 62 6.93 -3.54 18.39
CA PHE A 62 7.57 -4.55 19.23
C PHE A 62 6.83 -4.75 20.56
N THR A 63 6.45 -3.65 21.23
CA THR A 63 5.72 -3.70 22.51
C THR A 63 4.37 -4.40 22.34
N LEU A 64 3.65 -4.16 21.24
CA LEU A 64 2.40 -4.86 20.95
C LEU A 64 2.63 -6.37 20.78
N LEU A 65 3.63 -6.78 20.00
CA LEU A 65 3.92 -8.22 19.81
C LEU A 65 4.31 -8.92 21.12
N VAL A 66 5.11 -8.24 21.96
CA VAL A 66 5.48 -8.76 23.29
C VAL A 66 4.26 -8.84 24.20
N ALA A 67 3.39 -7.83 24.19
CA ALA A 67 2.16 -7.85 24.98
C ALA A 67 1.26 -9.03 24.57
N THR A 68 1.10 -9.29 23.28
CA THR A 68 0.36 -10.46 22.77
C THR A 68 0.96 -11.77 23.26
N THR A 69 2.29 -11.89 23.16
CA THR A 69 2.99 -13.08 23.64
C THR A 69 2.81 -13.28 25.14
N GLY A 70 2.84 -12.19 25.92
CA GLY A 70 2.59 -12.21 27.35
C GLY A 70 1.15 -12.59 27.71
N VAL A 71 0.16 -12.10 26.94
CA VAL A 71 -1.25 -12.51 27.08
C VAL A 71 -1.39 -14.01 26.84
N ILE A 72 -0.80 -14.53 25.75
CA ILE A 72 -0.84 -15.97 25.46
C ILE A 72 -0.11 -16.76 26.55
N SER A 73 1.05 -16.30 27.03
CA SER A 73 1.79 -16.98 28.09
C SER A 73 1.01 -17.01 29.42
N TYR A 74 0.30 -15.94 29.78
CA TYR A 74 -0.42 -15.83 31.04
C TYR A 74 -1.79 -16.53 31.03
N PHE A 75 -2.55 -16.39 29.93
CA PHE A 75 -3.87 -17.02 29.77
C PHE A 75 -3.80 -18.37 29.05
N GLY A 76 -2.60 -18.82 28.68
CA GLY A 76 -2.40 -19.93 27.75
C GLY A 76 -2.39 -21.30 28.38
N GLU A 77 -2.51 -21.48 29.69
CA GLU A 77 -2.68 -22.83 30.26
C GLU A 77 -3.95 -23.52 29.69
N ASP A 78 -5.00 -22.74 29.42
CA ASP A 78 -6.23 -23.20 28.75
C ASP A 78 -6.08 -23.37 27.22
N ILE A 79 -5.13 -22.64 26.61
CA ILE A 79 -4.86 -22.64 25.15
C ILE A 79 -3.86 -23.77 24.79
N ALA A 80 -2.86 -24.00 25.64
CA ALA A 80 -1.83 -25.02 25.50
C ALA A 80 -2.35 -26.44 25.75
N ALA A 81 -3.42 -26.58 26.55
CA ALA A 81 -4.13 -27.85 26.73
C ALA A 81 -4.72 -28.40 25.41
N GLN A 82 -4.83 -27.57 24.36
CA GLN A 82 -5.31 -27.95 23.03
C GLN A 82 -4.20 -28.18 21.99
N GLY A 83 -2.91 -28.06 22.36
CA GLY A 83 -1.78 -28.41 21.48
C GLY A 83 -1.41 -27.37 20.40
N GLU A 84 -2.14 -26.26 20.29
CA GLU A 84 -2.06 -25.31 19.16
C GLU A 84 -1.51 -23.91 19.56
N THR A 85 -0.45 -23.85 20.38
CA THR A 85 0.08 -22.56 20.85
C THR A 85 0.65 -21.69 19.73
N THR A 86 1.15 -22.30 18.65
CA THR A 86 1.66 -21.58 17.48
C THR A 86 0.52 -21.01 16.64
N GLU A 87 -0.55 -21.78 16.41
CA GLU A 87 -1.72 -21.32 15.66
C GLU A 87 -2.35 -20.08 16.33
N ALA A 88 -2.58 -20.16 17.64
CA ALA A 88 -3.13 -19.07 18.44
C ALA A 88 -2.25 -17.81 18.39
N LEU A 89 -0.92 -17.99 18.44
CA LEU A 89 0.04 -16.89 18.31
C LEU A 89 -0.06 -16.23 16.94
N VAL A 90 0.01 -17.01 15.87
CA VAL A 90 -0.02 -16.50 14.50
C VAL A 90 -1.35 -15.83 14.22
N ALA A 91 -2.47 -16.36 14.71
CA ALA A 91 -3.81 -15.77 14.57
C ALA A 91 -3.91 -14.41 15.29
N MET A 92 -3.46 -14.32 16.55
CA MET A 92 -3.47 -13.04 17.28
C MET A 92 -2.54 -12.01 16.66
N VAL A 93 -1.33 -12.42 16.26
CA VAL A 93 -0.37 -11.52 15.61
C VAL A 93 -0.90 -11.10 14.23
N ASN A 94 -1.58 -11.96 13.49
CA ASN A 94 -2.26 -11.61 12.24
C ASN A 94 -3.30 -10.50 12.45
N GLY A 95 -4.18 -10.63 13.45
CA GLY A 95 -5.18 -9.61 13.75
C GLY A 95 -4.56 -8.23 14.06
N ILE A 96 -3.48 -8.22 14.85
CA ILE A 96 -2.76 -6.98 15.19
C ILE A 96 -2.05 -6.40 13.97
N THR A 97 -1.35 -7.23 13.20
CA THR A 97 -0.63 -6.79 12.00
C THR A 97 -1.58 -6.24 10.94
N ARG A 98 -2.78 -6.81 10.79
CA ARG A 98 -3.83 -6.28 9.89
C ARG A 98 -4.17 -4.82 10.18
N LEU A 99 -4.23 -4.42 11.45
CA LEU A 99 -4.50 -3.03 11.86
C LEU A 99 -3.25 -2.15 11.87
N VAL A 100 -2.15 -2.65 12.42
CA VAL A 100 -0.98 -1.82 12.75
C VAL A 100 -0.14 -1.53 11.51
N ILE A 101 0.08 -2.49 10.63
CA ILE A 101 0.93 -2.32 9.45
C ILE A 101 0.41 -1.20 8.52
N PRO A 102 -0.90 -1.10 8.21
CA PRO A 102 -1.43 0.01 7.44
C PRO A 102 -1.15 1.36 8.08
N LEU A 103 -1.37 1.49 9.39
CA LEU A 103 -1.09 2.73 10.12
C LEU A 103 0.39 3.11 10.00
N ILE A 104 1.28 2.15 10.19
CA ILE A 104 2.72 2.35 10.05
C ILE A 104 3.06 2.84 8.64
N ALA A 105 2.59 2.13 7.62
CA ALA A 105 2.86 2.44 6.22
C ALA A 105 2.35 3.83 5.83
N LEU A 106 1.12 4.17 6.24
CA LEU A 106 0.51 5.46 5.96
C LEU A 106 1.25 6.61 6.67
N ILE A 107 1.63 6.44 7.95
CA ILE A 107 2.41 7.41 8.73
C ILE A 107 3.82 7.60 8.18
N LEU A 108 4.45 6.55 7.65
CA LEU A 108 5.76 6.66 7.00
C LEU A 108 5.66 7.29 5.61
N GLY A 109 4.57 7.05 4.89
CA GLY A 109 4.40 7.43 3.49
C GLY A 109 3.80 8.82 3.24
N TRP A 110 3.01 9.38 4.15
CA TRP A 110 2.25 10.62 3.88
C TRP A 110 3.09 11.82 3.45
N LYS A 111 4.28 11.98 4.05
CA LYS A 111 5.23 13.07 3.75
C LYS A 111 6.27 12.71 2.69
N ALA A 112 6.24 11.49 2.13
CA ALA A 112 7.30 10.98 1.26
C ALA A 112 7.59 11.90 0.07
N ILE A 113 6.55 12.44 -0.57
CA ILE A 113 6.67 13.36 -1.72
C ILE A 113 6.06 14.73 -1.40
N ALA A 114 4.89 14.78 -0.78
CA ALA A 114 4.23 16.02 -0.42
C ALA A 114 5.12 16.94 0.46
N GLY A 115 5.91 16.36 1.37
CA GLY A 115 6.81 17.13 2.24
C GLY A 115 7.97 17.78 1.48
N GLU A 116 8.51 17.10 0.47
CA GLU A 116 9.57 17.67 -0.38
C GLU A 116 9.02 18.70 -1.36
N ARG A 117 7.74 18.58 -1.76
CA ARG A 117 7.04 19.59 -2.57
C ARG A 117 6.83 20.86 -1.76
N GLU A 118 6.30 20.73 -0.55
CA GLU A 118 5.95 21.85 0.32
C GLU A 118 7.19 22.61 0.82
N SER A 119 8.29 21.91 1.13
CA SER A 119 9.57 22.54 1.50
C SER A 119 10.32 23.17 0.32
N GLY A 120 9.83 23.01 -0.91
CA GLY A 120 10.52 23.48 -2.13
C GLY A 120 11.78 22.70 -2.49
N SER A 121 12.17 21.70 -1.69
CA SER A 121 13.37 20.87 -1.92
C SER A 121 13.31 20.08 -3.24
N ILE A 122 12.11 19.80 -3.75
CA ILE A 122 11.93 19.18 -5.06
C ILE A 122 12.57 19.99 -6.20
N LYS A 123 12.68 21.32 -6.10
CA LYS A 123 13.35 22.14 -7.12
C LYS A 123 14.87 21.93 -7.15
N VAL A 124 15.47 21.61 -6.00
CA VAL A 124 16.90 21.28 -5.87
C VAL A 124 17.18 19.83 -6.26
N LEU A 125 16.22 18.92 -6.05
CA LEU A 125 16.31 17.54 -6.54
C LEU A 125 16.16 17.45 -8.07
N LEU A 126 15.35 18.34 -8.67
CA LEU A 126 15.16 18.42 -10.12
C LEU A 126 16.22 19.27 -10.84
N SER A 127 17.09 20.00 -10.13
CA SER A 127 18.28 20.61 -10.73
C SER A 127 19.39 19.60 -10.99
N LEU A 128 19.23 18.37 -10.49
CA LEU A 128 20.02 17.18 -10.84
C LEU A 128 19.26 16.35 -11.89
N PRO A 129 19.95 15.58 -12.75
CA PRO A 129 19.33 14.79 -13.82
C PRO A 129 18.62 13.54 -13.27
N HIS A 130 17.56 13.73 -12.50
CA HIS A 130 16.70 12.68 -11.98
C HIS A 130 15.30 12.86 -12.52
N SER A 131 14.78 11.83 -13.20
CA SER A 131 13.42 11.91 -13.71
C SER A 131 12.42 11.85 -12.55
N ARG A 132 11.25 12.43 -12.78
CA ARG A 132 10.12 12.37 -11.85
C ARG A 132 9.75 10.93 -11.44
N LYS A 133 9.85 10.00 -12.40
CA LYS A 133 9.59 8.57 -12.22
C LYS A 133 10.64 7.92 -11.32
N ASP A 134 11.90 8.30 -11.49
CA ASP A 134 13.00 7.79 -10.65
C ASP A 134 12.82 8.19 -9.19
N VAL A 135 12.36 9.43 -8.94
CA VAL A 135 12.08 9.91 -7.59
C VAL A 135 10.92 9.13 -6.96
N LEU A 136 9.82 8.93 -7.69
CA LEU A 136 8.66 8.19 -7.18
C LEU A 136 9.02 6.74 -6.81
N LEU A 137 9.68 6.01 -7.72
CA LEU A 137 10.11 4.63 -7.47
C LEU A 137 11.17 4.54 -6.38
N GLY A 138 12.12 5.48 -6.36
CA GLY A 138 13.15 5.54 -5.31
C GLY A 138 12.53 5.78 -3.94
N LYS A 139 11.52 6.65 -3.84
CA LYS A 139 10.76 6.88 -2.61
C LYS A 139 9.99 5.65 -2.17
N LEU A 140 9.31 4.97 -3.09
CA LEU A 140 8.61 3.72 -2.78
C LEU A 140 9.57 2.68 -2.20
N ILE A 141 10.69 2.42 -2.88
CA ILE A 141 11.69 1.43 -2.44
C ILE A 141 12.31 1.85 -1.09
N GLY A 142 12.63 3.12 -0.92
CA GLY A 142 13.15 3.66 0.35
C GLY A 142 12.18 3.42 1.51
N ARG A 143 10.90 3.80 1.34
CA ARG A 143 9.86 3.63 2.37
C ARG A 143 9.53 2.16 2.64
N ALA A 144 9.43 1.35 1.59
CA ALA A 144 9.21 -0.09 1.71
C ALA A 144 10.36 -0.76 2.47
N ALA A 145 11.61 -0.39 2.20
CA ALA A 145 12.77 -0.90 2.93
C ALA A 145 12.77 -0.49 4.41
N VAL A 146 12.41 0.76 4.72
CA VAL A 146 12.30 1.23 6.11
C VAL A 146 11.24 0.42 6.87
N LEU A 147 10.06 0.27 6.28
CA LEU A 147 8.98 -0.52 6.87
C LEU A 147 9.39 -1.99 7.04
N SER A 148 9.99 -2.59 6.02
CA SER A 148 10.44 -3.99 6.06
C SER A 148 11.47 -4.22 7.17
N VAL A 149 12.45 -3.32 7.32
CA VAL A 149 13.44 -3.41 8.40
C VAL A 149 12.77 -3.26 9.78
N SER A 150 11.82 -2.34 9.92
CA SER A 150 11.04 -2.19 11.16
C SER A 150 10.31 -3.48 11.53
N LEU A 151 9.61 -4.09 10.56
CA LEU A 151 8.90 -5.35 10.76
C LEU A 151 9.86 -6.50 11.09
N ILE A 152 10.95 -6.66 10.33
CA ILE A 152 11.94 -7.72 10.60
C ILE A 152 12.50 -7.59 12.02
N VAL A 153 12.90 -6.38 12.44
CA VAL A 153 13.42 -6.17 13.80
C VAL A 153 12.34 -6.48 14.84
N GLY A 154 11.10 -6.00 14.65
CA GLY A 154 9.99 -6.25 15.55
C GLY A 154 9.66 -7.73 15.70
N PHE A 155 9.53 -8.45 14.58
CA PHE A 155 9.27 -9.90 14.54
C PHE A 155 10.42 -10.70 15.13
N VAL A 156 11.68 -10.39 14.78
CA VAL A 156 12.83 -11.13 15.34
C VAL A 156 12.91 -10.95 16.86
N LEU A 157 12.75 -9.73 17.36
CA LEU A 157 12.75 -9.49 18.80
C LEU A 157 11.55 -10.14 19.49
N ALA A 158 10.37 -10.12 18.88
CA ALA A 158 9.20 -10.81 19.39
C ALA A 158 9.39 -12.32 19.42
N ALA A 159 9.99 -12.93 18.38
CA ALA A 159 10.29 -14.35 18.32
C ALA A 159 11.20 -14.80 19.48
N LEU A 160 12.18 -13.97 19.88
CA LEU A 160 13.01 -14.26 21.06
C LEU A 160 12.18 -14.32 22.35
N VAL A 161 11.19 -13.43 22.49
CA VAL A 161 10.27 -13.42 23.63
C VAL A 161 9.32 -14.61 23.58
N VAL A 162 8.84 -14.98 22.39
CA VAL A 162 8.01 -16.18 22.16
C VAL A 162 8.77 -17.43 22.60
N VAL A 163 10.01 -17.63 22.18
CA VAL A 163 10.83 -18.77 22.63
C VAL A 163 11.04 -18.74 24.14
N ALA A 164 11.29 -17.57 24.72
CA ALA A 164 11.51 -17.44 26.15
C ALA A 164 10.27 -17.75 27.01
N LEU A 165 9.07 -17.40 26.52
CA LEU A 165 7.82 -17.54 27.28
C LEU A 165 7.02 -18.80 26.94
N LEU A 166 7.08 -19.25 25.69
CA LEU A 166 6.29 -20.37 25.14
C LEU A 166 7.16 -21.58 24.76
N GLY A 167 8.49 -21.46 24.84
CA GLY A 167 9.44 -22.54 24.60
C GLY A 167 9.79 -22.76 23.12
N SER A 168 8.78 -22.92 22.26
CA SER A 168 8.98 -23.13 20.82
C SER A 168 7.83 -22.57 19.98
N PHE A 169 8.08 -22.37 18.69
CA PHE A 169 7.09 -21.99 17.70
C PHE A 169 7.45 -22.60 16.34
N ASP A 170 6.49 -22.71 15.43
CA ASP A 170 6.78 -23.09 14.05
C ASP A 170 7.44 -21.93 13.29
N ILE A 171 8.70 -22.13 12.89
CA ILE A 171 9.48 -21.12 12.19
C ILE A 171 9.00 -20.86 10.76
N VAL A 172 8.38 -21.85 10.11
CA VAL A 172 7.80 -21.72 8.78
C VAL A 172 6.59 -20.82 8.86
N ASP A 173 5.66 -21.08 9.79
CA ASP A 173 4.46 -20.27 9.96
C ASP A 173 4.80 -18.84 10.37
N TYR A 174 5.70 -18.67 11.33
CA TYR A 174 6.13 -17.34 11.77
C TYR A 174 6.86 -16.58 10.65
N GLY A 175 7.69 -17.27 9.87
CA GLY A 175 8.37 -16.72 8.71
C GLY A 175 7.39 -16.33 7.58
N GLY A 176 6.39 -17.17 7.30
CA GLY A 176 5.32 -16.90 6.35
C GLY A 176 4.52 -15.65 6.73
N LEU A 177 4.16 -15.54 8.02
CA LEU A 177 3.50 -14.36 8.57
C LEU A 177 4.32 -13.08 8.38
N LEU A 178 5.63 -13.11 8.64
CA LEU A 178 6.52 -11.97 8.41
C LEU A 178 6.59 -11.58 6.92
N VAL A 179 6.74 -12.56 6.02
CA VAL A 179 6.82 -12.30 4.58
C VAL A 179 5.53 -11.67 4.07
N MET A 180 4.36 -12.22 4.45
CA MET A 180 3.07 -11.66 4.05
C MET A 180 2.80 -10.30 4.70
N SER A 181 3.22 -10.09 5.95
CA SER A 181 3.18 -8.79 6.63
C SER A 181 3.97 -7.72 5.87
N ILE A 182 5.14 -8.07 5.34
CA ILE A 182 5.95 -7.17 4.52
C ILE A 182 5.22 -6.83 3.22
N ILE A 183 4.70 -7.82 2.49
CA ILE A 183 3.97 -7.62 1.22
C ILE A 183 2.73 -6.74 1.44
N TYR A 184 1.99 -6.99 2.51
CA TYR A 184 0.86 -6.17 2.94
C TYR A 184 1.27 -4.73 3.26
N GLY A 185 2.37 -4.55 3.98
CA GLY A 185 2.96 -3.23 4.23
C GLY A 185 3.40 -2.51 2.96
N LEU A 186 3.90 -3.24 1.95
CA LEU A 186 4.23 -2.70 0.63
C LEU A 186 2.98 -2.18 -0.09
N ALA A 187 1.83 -2.88 0.01
CA ALA A 187 0.57 -2.42 -0.58
C ALA A 187 0.14 -1.06 0.00
N TYR A 188 0.11 -0.92 1.33
CA TYR A 188 -0.21 0.37 1.95
C TYR A 188 0.86 1.43 1.73
N THR A 189 2.14 1.06 1.65
CA THR A 189 3.22 2.00 1.31
C THR A 189 3.04 2.53 -0.11
N SER A 190 2.66 1.67 -1.05
CA SER A 190 2.33 2.03 -2.43
C SER A 190 1.19 3.05 -2.48
N ILE A 191 0.08 2.76 -1.78
CA ILE A 191 -1.07 3.67 -1.66
C ILE A 191 -0.63 5.02 -1.06
N ALA A 192 0.12 5.00 0.04
CA ALA A 192 0.56 6.20 0.74
C ALA A 192 1.45 7.08 -0.13
N VAL A 193 2.43 6.48 -0.81
CA VAL A 193 3.35 7.18 -1.71
C VAL A 193 2.60 7.71 -2.94
N ALA A 194 1.68 6.93 -3.50
CA ALA A 194 0.84 7.36 -4.61
C ALA A 194 0.02 8.60 -4.24
N VAL A 195 -0.72 8.57 -3.12
CA VAL A 195 -1.51 9.72 -2.67
C VAL A 195 -0.63 10.92 -2.33
N SER A 196 0.51 10.71 -1.65
CA SER A 196 1.50 11.76 -1.37
C SER A 196 2.04 12.42 -2.64
N SER A 197 2.17 11.65 -3.73
CA SER A 197 2.64 12.16 -5.03
C SER A 197 1.60 13.03 -5.75
N LEU A 198 0.32 12.78 -5.51
CA LEU A 198 -0.82 13.43 -6.18
C LEU A 198 -1.27 14.72 -5.49
N THR A 199 -0.76 15.00 -4.29
CA THR A 199 -1.08 16.20 -3.52
C THR A 199 0.10 17.18 -3.45
N ARG A 200 -0.21 18.48 -3.38
CA ARG A 200 0.78 19.56 -3.20
C ARG A 200 1.00 19.92 -1.72
N SER A 201 0.10 19.52 -0.82
CA SER A 201 0.13 19.88 0.62
C SER A 201 0.26 18.64 1.50
N THR A 202 1.14 18.70 2.50
CA THR A 202 1.27 17.62 3.50
C THR A 202 0.02 17.47 4.36
N THR A 203 -0.70 18.55 4.64
CA THR A 203 -1.99 18.49 5.35
C THR A 203 -3.01 17.67 4.57
N VAL A 204 -3.14 17.92 3.26
CA VAL A 204 -4.06 17.15 2.39
C VAL A 204 -3.60 15.70 2.27
N ALA A 205 -2.28 15.45 2.18
CA ALA A 205 -1.74 14.10 2.19
C ALA A 205 -2.11 13.34 3.47
N GLY A 206 -1.97 14.00 4.63
CA GLY A 206 -2.29 13.44 5.94
C GLY A 206 -3.78 13.14 6.09
N ALA A 207 -4.65 14.07 5.67
CA ALA A 207 -6.09 13.84 5.63
C ALA A 207 -6.44 12.65 4.70
N GLY A 208 -5.76 12.54 3.56
CA GLY A 208 -5.90 11.40 2.65
C GLY A 208 -5.53 10.07 3.31
N MET A 209 -4.44 10.03 4.09
CA MET A 209 -4.06 8.82 4.84
C MET A 209 -5.13 8.41 5.85
N ILE A 210 -5.68 9.38 6.60
CA ILE A 210 -6.77 9.12 7.55
C ILE A 210 -7.99 8.59 6.81
N GLY A 211 -8.36 9.20 5.67
CA GLY A 211 -9.46 8.75 4.83
C GLY A 211 -9.27 7.33 4.31
N ILE A 212 -8.05 6.97 3.87
CA ILE A 212 -7.71 5.60 3.45
C ILE A 212 -7.84 4.61 4.60
N PHE A 213 -7.33 4.96 5.78
CA PHE A 213 -7.45 4.09 6.95
C PHE A 213 -8.90 3.86 7.34
N VAL A 214 -9.70 4.94 7.43
CA VAL A 214 -11.14 4.87 7.73
C VAL A 214 -11.89 4.09 6.65
N LEU A 215 -11.54 4.28 5.38
CA LEU A 215 -12.17 3.57 4.27
C LEU A 215 -12.01 2.06 4.42
N PHE A 216 -10.78 1.56 4.55
CA PHE A 216 -10.53 0.12 4.58
C PHE A 216 -10.86 -0.52 5.93
N TYR A 217 -10.59 0.15 7.05
CA TYR A 217 -10.75 -0.45 8.37
C TYR A 217 -12.15 -0.27 8.96
N ILE A 218 -12.88 0.78 8.58
CA ILE A 218 -14.20 1.09 9.15
C ILE A 218 -15.28 0.96 8.10
N LEU A 219 -15.18 1.73 7.02
CA LEU A 219 -16.27 1.80 6.03
C LEU A 219 -16.42 0.49 5.27
N TRP A 220 -15.34 -0.18 4.92
CA TRP A 220 -15.38 -1.43 4.16
C TRP A 220 -16.12 -2.54 4.90
N ASP A 221 -15.73 -2.81 6.15
CA ASP A 221 -16.38 -3.79 7.01
C ASP A 221 -17.83 -3.38 7.32
N THR A 222 -18.08 -2.07 7.52
CA THR A 222 -19.44 -1.55 7.73
C THR A 222 -20.32 -1.74 6.49
N MET A 223 -19.78 -1.63 5.28
CA MET A 223 -20.53 -1.88 4.05
C MET A 223 -20.99 -3.33 3.96
N LEU A 224 -20.15 -4.28 4.36
CA LEU A 224 -20.49 -5.70 4.42
C LEU A 224 -21.63 -5.96 5.41
N VAL A 225 -21.54 -5.41 6.63
CA VAL A 225 -22.60 -5.52 7.64
C VAL A 225 -23.89 -4.84 7.19
N ALA A 226 -23.80 -3.65 6.60
CA ALA A 226 -24.96 -2.93 6.08
C ALA A 226 -25.65 -3.74 4.98
N PHE A 227 -24.89 -4.37 4.08
CA PHE A 227 -25.43 -5.22 3.03
C PHE A 227 -26.15 -6.45 3.59
N MET A 228 -25.53 -7.18 4.53
CA MET A 228 -26.19 -8.29 5.23
C MET A 228 -27.48 -7.85 5.91
N THR A 229 -27.47 -6.68 6.56
CA THR A 229 -28.64 -6.13 7.24
C THR A 229 -29.76 -5.81 6.25
N LEU A 230 -29.43 -5.15 5.13
CA LEU A 230 -30.42 -4.82 4.10
C LEU A 230 -31.00 -6.07 3.43
N MET A 231 -30.20 -7.13 3.26
CA MET A 231 -30.65 -8.43 2.77
C MET A 231 -31.62 -9.08 3.78
N ASN A 232 -31.25 -9.17 5.05
CA ASN A 232 -32.10 -9.71 6.12
C ASN A 232 -33.41 -8.91 6.33
N MET A 233 -33.41 -7.63 5.97
CA MET A 233 -34.61 -6.76 6.02
C MET A 233 -35.47 -6.86 4.74
N GLY A 234 -35.07 -7.67 3.76
CA GLY A 234 -35.78 -7.86 2.49
C GLY A 234 -35.63 -6.71 1.49
N TYR A 235 -34.70 -5.77 1.71
CA TYR A 235 -34.42 -4.68 0.76
C TYR A 235 -33.50 -5.09 -0.40
N LEU A 236 -32.71 -6.15 -0.21
CA LEU A 236 -31.86 -6.73 -1.24
C LEU A 236 -32.31 -8.17 -1.56
N PRO A 237 -32.21 -8.62 -2.82
CA PRO A 237 -32.58 -9.99 -3.18
C PRO A 237 -31.71 -11.00 -2.45
N GLU A 238 -32.33 -11.90 -1.69
CA GLU A 238 -31.65 -13.09 -1.19
C GLU A 238 -31.37 -14.04 -2.35
N GLY A 239 -30.09 -14.29 -2.62
CA GLY A 239 -29.71 -15.13 -3.75
C GLY A 239 -28.21 -15.25 -3.90
N GLU A 240 -27.82 -16.31 -4.60
CA GLU A 240 -26.43 -16.67 -4.85
C GLU A 240 -25.64 -15.49 -5.46
N THR A 241 -26.18 -14.84 -6.49
CA THR A 241 -25.55 -13.70 -7.16
C THR A 241 -25.28 -12.53 -6.21
N THR A 242 -26.23 -12.21 -5.34
CA THR A 242 -26.12 -11.12 -4.37
C THR A 242 -24.99 -11.41 -3.37
N ALA A 243 -24.93 -12.65 -2.88
CA ALA A 243 -23.86 -13.10 -1.99
C ALA A 243 -22.49 -13.14 -2.69
N GLN A 244 -22.42 -13.58 -3.95
CA GLN A 244 -21.17 -13.59 -4.71
C GLN A 244 -20.60 -12.18 -4.90
N VAL A 245 -21.42 -11.21 -5.30
CA VAL A 245 -20.99 -9.81 -5.50
C VAL A 245 -20.46 -9.22 -4.19
N MET A 246 -21.14 -9.49 -3.09
CA MET A 246 -20.74 -9.02 -1.76
C MET A 246 -19.42 -9.63 -1.29
N LEU A 247 -19.26 -10.96 -1.40
CA LEU A 247 -18.03 -11.65 -1.02
C LEU A 247 -16.86 -11.26 -1.93
N PHE A 248 -17.11 -11.08 -3.22
CA PHE A 248 -16.13 -10.55 -4.16
C PHE A 248 -15.71 -9.13 -3.78
N PHE A 249 -16.65 -8.24 -3.49
CA PHE A 249 -16.33 -6.90 -3.00
C PHE A 249 -15.48 -6.98 -1.74
N ASN A 250 -15.85 -7.81 -0.76
CA ASN A 250 -15.07 -7.96 0.46
C ASN A 250 -13.63 -8.43 0.19
N SER A 251 -13.44 -9.35 -0.75
CA SER A 251 -12.11 -9.87 -1.11
C SER A 251 -11.15 -8.78 -1.61
N LEU A 252 -11.67 -7.67 -2.17
CA LEU A 252 -10.85 -6.58 -2.67
C LEU A 252 -10.21 -5.72 -1.56
N ASP A 253 -10.64 -5.85 -0.30
CA ASP A 253 -9.96 -5.22 0.84
C ASP A 253 -8.54 -5.77 0.97
N PRO A 254 -7.49 -4.92 0.94
CA PRO A 254 -6.13 -5.37 1.21
C PRO A 254 -6.01 -6.14 2.53
N GLY A 255 -6.77 -5.76 3.55
CA GLY A 255 -6.76 -6.42 4.86
C GLY A 255 -7.28 -7.84 4.80
N MET A 256 -8.44 -8.05 4.17
CA MET A 256 -9.00 -9.38 3.92
C MET A 256 -8.08 -10.22 3.01
N ALA A 257 -7.52 -9.62 1.96
CA ALA A 257 -6.56 -10.31 1.10
C ALA A 257 -5.31 -10.77 1.87
N TYR A 258 -4.83 -9.98 2.83
CA TYR A 258 -3.74 -10.35 3.74
C TYR A 258 -4.12 -11.51 4.70
N GLN A 259 -5.37 -11.58 5.15
CA GLN A 259 -5.82 -12.70 5.96
C GLN A 259 -5.92 -13.98 5.14
N ASN A 260 -6.55 -13.90 3.96
CA ASN A 260 -6.81 -15.06 3.12
C ASN A 260 -5.56 -15.64 2.46
N VAL A 261 -4.51 -14.83 2.27
CA VAL A 261 -3.25 -15.33 1.68
C VAL A 261 -2.40 -16.10 2.69
N LEU A 262 -2.69 -15.97 3.99
CA LEU A 262 -1.83 -16.48 5.05
C LEU A 262 -1.80 -18.02 5.04
N SER A 263 -2.91 -18.68 4.72
CA SER A 263 -3.02 -20.14 4.56
C SER A 263 -2.10 -20.73 3.48
N LEU A 264 -1.62 -19.94 2.51
CA LEU A 264 -0.63 -20.43 1.54
C LEU A 264 0.74 -20.68 2.16
N VAL A 265 1.05 -19.98 3.26
CA VAL A 265 2.40 -19.92 3.82
C VAL A 265 2.46 -20.26 5.30
N THR A 266 1.32 -20.40 5.95
CA THR A 266 1.23 -20.86 7.33
C THR A 266 0.08 -21.87 7.49
N SER A 267 0.11 -22.63 8.58
CA SER A 267 -1.02 -23.44 9.05
C SER A 267 -2.23 -22.62 9.52
N VAL A 268 -2.15 -21.29 9.44
CA VAL A 268 -3.12 -20.35 10.03
C VAL A 268 -3.76 -19.51 8.95
N GLY A 269 -5.08 -19.33 9.06
CA GLY A 269 -5.86 -18.58 8.08
C GLY A 269 -6.53 -19.48 7.05
N ASP A 270 -6.46 -20.80 7.22
CA ASP A 270 -7.39 -21.70 6.54
C ASP A 270 -8.82 -21.26 6.86
N LEU A 271 -9.66 -21.22 5.83
CA LEU A 271 -11.09 -21.06 6.04
C LEU A 271 -11.54 -22.20 6.96
N ASP A 272 -12.14 -21.85 8.09
CA ASP A 272 -12.67 -22.86 9.01
C ASP A 272 -13.58 -23.83 8.24
N GLY A 273 -13.51 -25.12 8.60
CA GLY A 273 -14.23 -26.17 7.89
C GLY A 273 -15.73 -25.89 7.78
N GLN A 274 -16.32 -25.21 8.78
CA GLN A 274 -17.71 -24.77 8.72
C GLN A 274 -17.95 -23.71 7.64
N THR A 275 -17.01 -22.78 7.47
CA THR A 275 -17.06 -21.74 6.43
C THR A 275 -16.93 -22.37 5.05
N VAL A 276 -15.99 -23.30 4.87
CA VAL A 276 -15.83 -24.03 3.60
C VAL A 276 -17.12 -24.80 3.27
N MET A 277 -17.66 -25.57 4.21
CA MET A 277 -18.91 -26.30 4.01
C MET A 277 -20.08 -25.37 3.70
N MET A 278 -20.18 -24.22 4.36
CA MET A 278 -21.20 -23.22 4.07
C MET A 278 -21.07 -22.70 2.63
N LEU A 279 -19.85 -22.33 2.21
CA LEU A 279 -19.58 -21.84 0.86
C LEU A 279 -19.85 -22.92 -0.20
N GLU A 280 -19.46 -24.17 0.04
CA GLU A 280 -19.73 -25.29 -0.87
C GLU A 280 -21.22 -25.61 -0.97
N ASN A 281 -21.96 -25.57 0.14
CA ASN A 281 -23.41 -25.75 0.13
C ASN A 281 -24.13 -24.61 -0.61
N MET A 282 -23.59 -23.39 -0.56
CA MET A 282 -24.18 -22.22 -1.21
C MET A 282 -23.82 -22.09 -2.68
N PHE A 283 -22.59 -22.42 -3.07
CA PHE A 283 -22.01 -22.12 -4.38
C PHE A 283 -21.53 -23.36 -5.15
N GLY A 284 -21.64 -24.56 -4.57
CA GLY A 284 -21.14 -25.82 -5.12
C GLY A 284 -19.62 -26.02 -5.00
N SER A 285 -18.86 -24.94 -4.78
CA SER A 285 -17.41 -24.95 -4.52
C SER A 285 -17.00 -23.61 -3.91
N VAL A 286 -15.83 -23.54 -3.28
CA VAL A 286 -15.27 -22.27 -2.81
C VAL A 286 -14.98 -21.35 -4.01
N PRO A 287 -15.65 -20.17 -4.12
CA PRO A 287 -15.45 -19.25 -5.24
C PRO A 287 -13.99 -18.84 -5.40
N PHE A 288 -13.53 -18.72 -6.65
CA PHE A 288 -12.12 -18.45 -6.96
C PHE A 288 -11.56 -17.19 -6.30
N TYR A 289 -12.41 -16.17 -6.07
CA TYR A 289 -11.99 -14.90 -5.48
C TYR A 289 -11.81 -14.96 -3.95
N LEU A 290 -12.23 -16.05 -3.32
CA LEU A 290 -11.95 -16.36 -1.92
C LEU A 290 -10.74 -17.29 -1.76
N GLN A 291 -10.21 -17.82 -2.87
CA GLN A 291 -9.04 -18.68 -2.83
C GLN A 291 -7.77 -17.85 -2.63
N ASP A 292 -6.81 -18.46 -1.95
CA ASP A 292 -5.65 -17.77 -1.42
C ASP A 292 -4.72 -17.23 -2.52
N TRP A 293 -4.62 -17.94 -3.65
CA TRP A 293 -3.85 -17.47 -4.80
C TRP A 293 -4.42 -16.17 -5.37
N PHE A 294 -5.74 -16.00 -5.33
CA PHE A 294 -6.39 -14.77 -5.80
C PHE A 294 -6.19 -13.65 -4.79
N ALA A 295 -6.24 -13.94 -3.49
CA ALA A 295 -5.89 -12.99 -2.44
C ALA A 295 -4.45 -12.45 -2.62
N PHE A 296 -3.50 -13.31 -2.98
CA PHE A 296 -2.14 -12.88 -3.34
C PHE A 296 -2.13 -11.94 -4.55
N VAL A 297 -2.89 -12.25 -5.60
CA VAL A 297 -3.04 -11.38 -6.78
C VAL A 297 -3.63 -10.01 -6.40
N ILE A 298 -4.60 -9.96 -5.49
CA ILE A 298 -5.19 -8.71 -4.99
C ILE A 298 -4.13 -7.86 -4.28
N LEU A 299 -3.31 -8.45 -3.41
CA LEU A 299 -2.23 -7.73 -2.74
C LEU A 299 -1.21 -7.17 -3.75
N LEU A 300 -0.82 -7.96 -4.74
CA LEU A 300 0.06 -7.49 -5.81
C LEU A 300 -0.58 -6.36 -6.62
N ALA A 301 -1.89 -6.45 -6.89
CA ALA A 301 -2.63 -5.39 -7.56
C ALA A 301 -2.60 -4.09 -6.74
N TRP A 302 -2.76 -4.16 -5.42
CA TRP A 302 -2.65 -2.99 -4.53
C TRP A 302 -1.23 -2.43 -4.42
N ILE A 303 -0.19 -3.20 -4.75
CA ILE A 303 1.16 -2.67 -4.91
C ILE A 303 1.29 -1.95 -6.25
N VAL A 304 0.86 -2.58 -7.35
CA VAL A 304 1.13 -2.10 -8.71
C VAL A 304 0.20 -0.97 -9.15
N VAL A 305 -1.11 -1.10 -8.89
CA VAL A 305 -2.14 -0.17 -9.40
C VAL A 305 -1.95 1.26 -8.87
N PRO A 306 -1.74 1.52 -7.56
CA PRO A 306 -1.56 2.88 -7.08
C PRO A 306 -0.31 3.55 -7.67
N ILE A 307 0.78 2.80 -7.83
CA ILE A 307 2.01 3.32 -8.47
C ILE A 307 1.81 3.57 -9.95
N ALA A 308 1.13 2.69 -10.66
CA ALA A 308 0.81 2.89 -12.06
C ALA A 308 0.00 4.19 -12.23
N ILE A 309 -1.06 4.38 -11.44
CA ILE A 309 -1.87 5.60 -11.43
C ILE A 309 -1.00 6.83 -11.13
N ALA A 310 -0.13 6.76 -10.12
CA ALA A 310 0.78 7.84 -9.79
C ALA A 310 1.72 8.17 -10.96
N LEU A 311 2.39 7.18 -11.56
CA LEU A 311 3.27 7.37 -12.71
C LEU A 311 2.54 8.00 -13.91
N PHE A 312 1.33 7.54 -14.23
CA PHE A 312 0.53 8.09 -15.35
C PHE A 312 0.10 9.54 -15.12
N ARG A 313 -0.24 9.90 -13.87
CA ARG A 313 -0.74 11.23 -13.55
C ARG A 313 0.38 12.24 -13.31
N PHE A 314 1.53 11.80 -12.80
CA PHE A 314 2.67 12.67 -12.50
C PHE A 314 3.33 13.27 -13.76
N ASP A 315 3.18 12.60 -14.90
CA ASP A 315 3.60 13.10 -16.22
C ASP A 315 2.71 14.23 -16.75
N ARG A 316 1.47 14.37 -16.24
CA ARG A 316 0.46 15.33 -16.75
C ARG A 316 0.23 16.55 -15.85
N VAL A 317 0.78 16.55 -14.63
CA VAL A 317 0.71 17.73 -13.76
C VAL A 317 1.89 18.64 -14.06
N ASP A 318 1.62 19.67 -14.87
CA ASP A 318 2.50 20.82 -14.97
C ASP A 318 2.62 21.49 -13.60
N LEU A 319 3.87 21.82 -13.23
CA LEU A 319 4.21 22.41 -11.94
C LEU A 319 3.88 23.89 -11.92
#